data_AF-A0A4Y2RD50-F1
#
_entry.id   AF-A0A4Y2RD50-F1
#
_cell.length_a   1.000
_cell.length_b   1.000
_cell.length_c   1.000
_cell.angle_alpha   90.00
_cell.angle_beta   90.00
_cell.angle_gamma   90.00
#
_symmetry.space_group_name_H-M   'P 1'
#
loop_
_entity.id
_entity.type
_entity.pdbx_description
1 polymer ?
#
loop_
_entity_poly.entity_id
_entity_poly.type
_entity_poly.pdbx_seq_one_letter_code
_entity_poly.pdbx_strand_id
1 'polypeptide(L)'
;MVNIQQEAINIDQELFNEYKFSVDQLMELAGLSVATAIAKSYPVQEMKRKGTLLVCCGPGNNGGDGLVCARHLKLFGYEPTIFYPKRTNKPLYENLTVQCQEMDIPFLSFLPEAKLIDDSYNLVVDALFGFSFKPPVRPEFEDCMKKLKNLNIPVCSVDIPS
;
A
#
# COMPACT_ATOMS: atom_id res chain seq x y z
N MET A 1 -9.46 28.94 -8.95
CA MET A 1 -9.39 27.46 -9.08
C MET A 1 -8.98 26.94 -7.73
N VAL A 2 -9.82 26.13 -7.10
CA VAL A 2 -9.50 25.51 -5.81
C VAL A 2 -8.38 24.49 -6.03
N ASN A 3 -7.30 24.58 -5.26
CA ASN A 3 -6.24 23.58 -5.29
C ASN A 3 -6.61 22.44 -4.35
N ILE A 4 -7.31 21.42 -4.87
CA ILE A 4 -7.83 20.27 -4.11
C ILE A 4 -6.70 19.55 -3.35
N GLN A 5 -5.49 19.49 -3.92
CA GLN A 5 -4.32 18.93 -3.23
C GLN A 5 -3.98 19.75 -1.98
N GLN A 6 -4.06 21.08 -2.06
CA GLN A 6 -3.81 21.95 -0.91
C GLN A 6 -4.89 21.78 0.17
N GLU A 7 -6.15 21.57 -0.21
CA GLU A 7 -7.23 21.30 0.75
C GLU A 7 -6.99 19.98 1.51
N ALA A 8 -6.60 18.91 0.81
CA ALA A 8 -6.24 17.64 1.45
C ALA A 8 -5.06 17.81 2.43
N ILE A 9 -4.02 18.56 2.03
CA ILE A 9 -2.89 18.88 2.92
C ILE A 9 -3.35 19.64 4.17
N ASN A 10 -4.27 20.59 4.01
CA ASN A 10 -4.76 21.40 5.12
C ASN A 10 -5.56 20.56 6.12
N ILE A 11 -6.39 19.62 5.64
CA ILE A 11 -7.14 18.68 6.49
C ILE A 11 -6.16 17.82 7.31
N ASP A 12 -5.13 17.26 6.67
CA ASP A 12 -4.10 16.49 7.38
C ASP A 12 -3.39 17.34 8.45
N GLN A 13 -3.04 18.58 8.12
CA GLN A 13 -2.41 19.50 9.08
C GLN A 13 -3.33 19.82 10.26
N GLU A 14 -4.63 20.02 10.03
CA GLU A 14 -5.61 20.26 11.08
C GLU A 14 -5.75 19.02 11.99
N LEU A 15 -5.86 17.82 11.41
CA LEU A 15 -5.97 16.57 12.18
C LEU A 15 -4.77 16.31 13.08
N PHE A 16 -3.55 16.53 12.58
CA PHE A 16 -2.33 16.30 13.35
C PHE A 16 -2.04 17.40 14.37
N ASN A 17 -2.37 18.67 14.06
CA ASN A 17 -1.98 19.81 14.90
C ASN A 17 -3.09 20.31 15.83
N GLU A 18 -4.34 20.38 15.37
CA GLU A 18 -5.45 20.92 16.17
C GLU A 18 -6.17 19.79 16.92
N TYR A 19 -6.53 18.72 16.21
CA TYR A 19 -7.20 17.55 16.78
C TYR A 19 -6.25 16.57 17.49
N LYS A 20 -4.94 16.76 17.32
CA LYS A 20 -3.88 16.00 17.99
C LYS A 20 -3.92 14.49 17.73
N PHE A 21 -4.50 14.06 16.62
CA PHE A 21 -4.33 12.68 16.18
C PHE A 21 -2.86 12.43 15.87
N SER A 22 -2.33 11.28 16.28
CA SER A 22 -1.00 10.87 15.88
C SER A 22 -1.04 10.16 14.52
N VAL A 23 0.08 10.20 13.80
CA VAL A 23 0.19 9.61 12.46
C VAL A 23 -0.10 8.12 12.48
N ASP A 24 0.38 7.40 13.50
CA ASP A 24 0.15 5.97 13.67
C ASP A 24 -1.33 5.62 13.89
N GLN A 25 -2.08 6.44 14.61
CA GLN A 25 -3.54 6.25 14.80
C GLN A 25 -4.29 6.33 13.47
N LEU A 26 -4.07 7.41 12.71
CA LEU A 26 -4.77 7.59 11.43
C LEU A 26 -4.32 6.57 10.38
N MET A 27 -3.04 6.24 10.34
CA MET A 27 -2.47 5.21 9.47
C MET A 27 -3.04 3.81 9.77
N GLU A 28 -3.21 3.46 11.06
CA GLU A 28 -3.83 2.19 11.45
C GLU A 28 -5.27 2.08 10.93
N LEU A 29 -6.05 3.16 11.06
CA LEU A 29 -7.43 3.23 10.58
C LEU A 29 -7.50 3.25 9.05
N ALA A 30 -6.60 3.97 8.39
CA ALA A 30 -6.52 4.05 6.94
C ALA A 30 -6.20 2.67 6.34
N GLY A 31 -5.14 2.00 6.79
CA GLY A 31 -4.77 0.68 6.28
C GLY A 31 -5.83 -0.39 6.60
N LEU A 32 -6.49 -0.34 7.77
CA LEU A 32 -7.64 -1.20 8.06
C LEU A 32 -8.80 -0.93 7.08
N SER A 33 -9.07 0.32 6.75
CA SER A 33 -10.12 0.70 5.80
C SER A 33 -9.81 0.18 4.39
N VAL A 34 -8.55 0.26 3.95
CA VAL A 34 -8.10 -0.33 2.67
C VAL A 34 -8.28 -1.84 2.69
N ALA A 35 -7.80 -2.53 3.72
CA ALA A 35 -7.94 -3.99 3.86
C ALA A 35 -9.42 -4.41 3.84
N THR A 36 -10.29 -3.65 4.52
CA THR A 36 -11.73 -3.87 4.55
C THR A 36 -12.37 -3.68 3.17
N ALA A 37 -11.99 -2.62 2.44
CA ALA A 37 -12.48 -2.36 1.09
C ALA A 37 -12.06 -3.47 0.11
N ILE A 38 -10.81 -3.93 0.20
CA ILE A 38 -10.32 -5.08 -0.56
C ILE A 38 -11.12 -6.33 -0.19
N ALA A 39 -11.30 -6.61 1.09
CA ALA A 39 -12.01 -7.82 1.52
C ALA A 39 -13.46 -7.89 1.04
N LYS A 40 -14.10 -6.73 0.92
CA LYS A 40 -15.45 -6.60 0.38
C LYS A 40 -15.51 -6.71 -1.15
N SER A 41 -14.51 -6.15 -1.83
CA SER A 41 -14.52 -6.04 -3.30
C SER A 41 -13.91 -7.25 -4.01
N TYR A 42 -13.02 -7.97 -3.32
CA TYR A 42 -12.31 -9.14 -3.83
C TYR A 42 -12.31 -10.27 -2.78
N PRO A 43 -13.47 -10.87 -2.47
CA PRO A 43 -13.55 -11.86 -1.40
C PRO A 43 -12.61 -13.06 -1.63
N VAL A 44 -11.93 -13.53 -0.58
CA VAL A 44 -10.92 -14.62 -0.66
C VAL A 44 -11.46 -15.85 -1.40
N GLN A 45 -12.71 -16.24 -1.13
CA GLN A 45 -13.34 -17.43 -1.71
C GLN A 45 -13.61 -17.32 -3.22
N GLU A 46 -13.57 -16.11 -3.78
CA GLU A 46 -13.76 -15.85 -5.21
C GLU A 46 -12.43 -15.73 -5.97
N MET A 47 -11.30 -15.70 -5.25
CA MET A 47 -9.97 -15.60 -5.86
C MET A 47 -9.52 -16.94 -6.44
N LYS A 48 -8.97 -16.90 -7.67
CA LYS A 48 -8.46 -18.09 -8.38
C LYS A 48 -7.34 -18.80 -7.63
N ARG A 49 -6.51 -18.03 -6.93
CA ARG A 49 -5.39 -18.51 -6.10
C ARG A 49 -5.70 -18.11 -4.68
N LYS A 50 -5.41 -18.97 -3.71
CA LYS A 50 -5.80 -18.85 -2.29
C LYS A 50 -5.42 -17.49 -1.65
N GLY A 51 -6.24 -16.46 -1.83
CA GLY A 51 -6.05 -15.13 -1.24
C GLY A 51 -4.75 -14.40 -1.62
N THR A 52 -4.00 -14.83 -2.64
CA THR A 52 -2.67 -14.26 -2.91
C THR A 52 -2.78 -12.85 -3.48
N LEU A 53 -2.04 -11.91 -2.87
CA LEU A 53 -1.96 -10.52 -3.32
C LEU A 53 -0.57 -9.93 -3.07
N LEU A 54 -0.21 -8.94 -3.89
CA LEU A 54 1.05 -8.21 -3.77
C LEU A 54 0.77 -6.77 -3.33
N VAL A 55 1.45 -6.30 -2.27
CA VAL A 55 1.35 -4.93 -1.78
C VAL A 55 2.63 -4.19 -2.12
N CYS A 56 2.54 -3.19 -2.99
CA CYS A 56 3.66 -2.35 -3.41
C CYS A 56 3.71 -1.08 -2.56
N CYS A 57 4.62 -1.00 -1.59
CA CYS A 57 4.73 0.11 -0.66
C CYS A 57 5.80 1.13 -1.11
N GLY A 58 5.42 2.41 -1.11
CA GLY A 58 6.34 3.52 -1.31
C GLY A 58 7.00 4.01 -0.01
N PRO A 59 7.84 5.05 -0.07
CA PRO A 59 8.64 5.50 1.07
C PRO A 59 7.86 6.39 2.06
N GLY A 60 6.63 6.80 1.72
CA GLY A 60 5.86 7.77 2.50
C GLY A 60 4.74 7.17 3.34
N ASN A 61 3.79 8.02 3.75
CA ASN A 61 2.59 7.59 4.49
C ASN A 61 1.78 6.55 3.73
N ASN A 62 1.59 6.72 2.41
CA ASN A 62 0.87 5.73 1.59
C ASN A 62 1.48 4.33 1.69
N GLY A 63 2.82 4.22 1.74
CA GLY A 63 3.49 2.94 1.94
C GLY A 63 3.27 2.37 3.34
N GLY A 64 3.19 3.23 4.36
CA GLY A 64 2.77 2.85 5.71
C GLY A 64 1.34 2.30 5.77
N ASP A 65 0.41 2.97 5.08
CA ASP A 65 -0.98 2.48 4.93
C ASP A 65 -1.01 1.11 4.24
N GLY A 66 -0.15 0.90 3.25
CA GLY A 66 0.08 -0.39 2.60
C GLY A 66 0.58 -1.49 3.57
N LEU A 67 1.54 -1.18 4.46
CA LEU A 67 2.03 -2.13 5.47
C LEU A 67 0.93 -2.51 6.46
N VAL A 68 0.17 -1.53 6.96
CA VAL A 68 -0.98 -1.78 7.83
C VAL A 68 -2.04 -2.61 7.09
N CYS A 69 -2.33 -2.27 5.84
CA CYS A 69 -3.26 -3.01 4.99
C CYS A 69 -2.84 -4.47 4.82
N ALA A 70 -1.56 -4.73 4.52
CA ALA A 70 -1.03 -6.09 4.40
C ALA A 70 -1.23 -6.90 5.69
N ARG A 71 -0.94 -6.30 6.86
CA ARG A 71 -1.17 -6.93 8.16
C ARG A 71 -2.63 -7.31 8.38
N HIS A 72 -3.57 -6.40 8.13
CA HIS A 72 -5.00 -6.69 8.29
C HIS A 72 -5.51 -7.71 7.27
N LEU A 73 -5.04 -7.66 6.02
CA LEU A 73 -5.36 -8.65 5.01
C LEU A 73 -4.91 -10.07 5.42
N LYS A 74 -3.73 -10.21 6.04
CA LYS A 74 -3.29 -11.48 6.62
C LYS A 74 -4.28 -12.00 7.67
N LEU A 75 -4.79 -11.14 8.55
CA LEU A 75 -5.81 -11.50 9.56
C LEU A 75 -7.16 -11.86 8.92
N PHE A 76 -7.48 -11.28 7.76
CA PHE A 76 -8.70 -11.57 7.01
C PHE A 76 -8.60 -12.84 6.15
N GLY A 77 -7.50 -13.58 6.24
CA GLY A 77 -7.31 -14.85 5.53
C GLY A 77 -6.69 -14.73 4.13
N TYR A 78 -6.18 -13.56 3.76
CA TYR A 78 -5.39 -13.38 2.54
C TYR A 78 -3.94 -13.85 2.74
N GLU A 79 -3.23 -14.02 1.63
CA GLU A 79 -1.80 -14.37 1.59
C GLU A 79 -1.02 -13.20 0.97
N PRO A 80 -0.84 -12.08 1.71
CA PRO A 80 -0.12 -10.92 1.19
C PRO A 80 1.37 -11.22 1.01
N THR A 81 1.96 -10.62 0.00
CA THR A 81 3.41 -10.44 -0.17
C THR A 81 3.69 -8.96 -0.30
N ILE A 82 4.78 -8.45 0.28
CA ILE A 82 5.11 -7.03 0.25
C ILE A 82 6.32 -6.78 -0.64
N PHE A 83 6.25 -5.76 -1.50
CA PHE A 83 7.41 -5.16 -2.16
C PHE A 83 7.60 -3.75 -1.60
N TYR A 84 8.72 -3.51 -0.90
CA TYR A 84 9.04 -2.22 -0.27
C TYR A 84 10.49 -1.80 -0.58
N PRO A 85 10.76 -1.29 -1.80
CA PRO A 85 12.12 -1.11 -2.31
C PRO A 85 12.89 0.03 -1.64
N LYS A 86 12.18 1.07 -1.15
CA LYS A 86 12.79 2.22 -0.48
C LYS A 86 12.19 2.41 0.89
N ARG A 87 12.79 1.78 1.89
CA ARG A 87 12.36 1.89 3.29
C ARG A 87 12.76 3.23 3.89
N THR A 88 11.81 3.88 4.55
CA THR A 88 12.08 5.09 5.34
C THR A 88 12.60 4.72 6.72
N ASN A 89 13.77 5.26 7.06
CA ASN A 89 14.41 5.10 8.37
C ASN A 89 13.73 6.00 9.41
N LYS A 90 12.54 5.59 9.85
CA LYS A 90 11.81 6.17 10.99
C LYS A 90 11.18 5.03 11.79
N PRO A 91 11.13 5.13 13.14
CA PRO A 91 10.62 4.08 14.00
C PRO A 91 9.23 3.58 13.61
N LEU A 92 8.33 4.47 13.17
CA LEU A 92 6.98 4.08 12.72
C LEU A 92 7.01 3.01 11.62
N TYR A 93 7.75 3.24 10.54
CA TYR A 93 7.77 2.31 9.40
C TYR A 93 8.62 1.06 9.68
N GLU A 94 9.65 1.18 10.51
CA GLU A 94 10.44 0.04 10.99
C GLU A 94 9.57 -0.90 11.83
N ASN A 95 8.80 -0.34 12.77
CA ASN A 95 7.86 -1.09 13.60
C ASN A 95 6.78 -1.78 12.75
N LEU A 96 6.19 -1.08 11.77
CA LEU A 96 5.22 -1.69 10.84
C LEU A 96 5.83 -2.82 10.01
N THR A 97 7.08 -2.66 9.58
CA THR A 97 7.82 -3.70 8.86
C THR A 97 8.01 -4.93 9.75
N VAL A 98 8.47 -4.75 10.99
CA VAL A 98 8.63 -5.83 11.97
C VAL A 98 7.30 -6.53 12.23
N GLN A 99 6.20 -5.78 12.44
CA GLN A 99 4.87 -6.37 12.62
C GLN A 99 4.45 -7.25 11.44
N CYS A 100 4.73 -6.86 10.20
CA CYS A 100 4.44 -7.69 9.03
C CYS A 100 5.31 -8.96 9.02
N GLN A 101 6.60 -8.83 9.37
CA GLN A 101 7.53 -9.96 9.42
C GLN A 101 7.15 -10.98 10.51
N GLU A 102 6.78 -10.53 11.71
CA GLU A 102 6.29 -11.38 12.81
C GLU A 102 4.96 -12.08 12.50
N MET A 103 4.29 -11.68 11.42
CA MET A 103 3.08 -12.32 10.89
C MET A 103 3.36 -13.20 9.67
N ASP A 104 4.62 -13.54 9.44
CA ASP A 104 5.08 -14.35 8.31
C ASP A 104 4.63 -13.79 6.95
N ILE A 105 4.63 -12.47 6.79
CA ILE A 105 4.37 -11.81 5.52
C ILE A 105 5.70 -11.65 4.76
N PRO A 106 5.88 -12.32 3.61
CA PRO A 106 7.13 -12.26 2.86
C PRO A 106 7.36 -10.88 2.24
N PHE A 107 8.64 -10.48 2.19
CA PHE A 107 9.09 -9.26 1.51
C PHE A 107 9.93 -9.61 0.28
N LEU A 108 9.55 -9.10 -0.88
CA LEU A 108 10.33 -9.21 -2.10
C LEU A 108 11.47 -8.18 -2.11
N SER A 109 12.66 -8.63 -2.50
CA SER A 109 13.83 -7.77 -2.71
C SER A 109 13.79 -7.03 -4.05
N PHE A 110 13.10 -7.59 -5.05
CA PHE A 110 12.87 -6.99 -6.36
C PHE A 110 11.46 -7.31 -6.85
N LEU A 111 10.93 -6.45 -7.70
CA LEU A 111 9.64 -6.68 -8.33
C LEU A 111 9.80 -7.61 -9.54
N PRO A 112 9.14 -8.78 -9.59
CA PRO A 112 9.23 -9.68 -10.72
C PRO A 112 8.61 -9.07 -11.98
N GLU A 113 8.84 -9.71 -13.13
CA GLU A 113 8.23 -9.30 -14.40
C GLU A 113 6.69 -9.42 -14.36
N ALA A 114 6.01 -8.56 -15.10
CA ALA A 114 4.54 -8.43 -15.08
C ALA A 114 3.82 -9.78 -15.27
N LYS A 115 4.30 -10.63 -16.19
CA LYS A 115 3.75 -11.97 -16.41
C LYS A 115 3.81 -12.84 -15.15
N LEU A 116 4.92 -12.82 -14.41
CA LEU A 116 5.05 -13.61 -13.20
C LEU A 116 4.15 -13.06 -12.08
N ILE A 117 3.94 -11.74 -12.03
CA ILE A 117 2.97 -11.12 -11.11
C ILE A 117 1.56 -11.62 -11.45
N ASP A 118 1.16 -11.54 -12.72
CA ASP A 118 -0.16 -12.02 -13.21
C ASP A 118 -0.40 -13.50 -12.89
N ASP A 119 0.64 -14.33 -13.02
CA ASP A 119 0.56 -15.76 -12.77
C ASP A 119 0.50 -16.10 -11.26
N SER A 120 1.12 -15.28 -10.39
CA SER A 120 1.30 -15.58 -8.97
C SER A 120 0.25 -14.94 -8.05
N TYR A 121 -0.28 -13.78 -8.43
CA TYR A 121 -1.17 -12.98 -7.58
C TYR A 121 -2.57 -12.82 -8.19
N ASN A 122 -3.58 -12.59 -7.35
CA ASN A 122 -4.93 -12.24 -7.82
C ASN A 122 -5.16 -10.74 -7.87
N LEU A 123 -4.42 -9.98 -7.07
CA LEU A 123 -4.59 -8.55 -6.88
C LEU A 123 -3.23 -7.92 -6.58
N VAL A 124 -3.03 -6.70 -7.08
CA VAL A 124 -1.97 -5.82 -6.59
C VAL A 124 -2.59 -4.65 -5.83
N VAL A 125 -2.02 -4.33 -4.68
CA VAL A 125 -2.31 -3.11 -3.93
C VAL A 125 -1.21 -2.10 -4.24
N ASP A 126 -1.59 -1.01 -4.88
CA ASP A 126 -0.73 0.13 -5.18
C ASP A 126 -0.75 1.11 -4.01
N ALA A 127 0.30 1.04 -3.18
CA ALA A 127 0.52 1.89 -2.02
C ALA A 127 1.82 2.69 -2.18
N LEU A 128 2.16 3.08 -3.42
CA LEU A 128 3.43 3.76 -3.72
C LEU A 128 3.37 5.25 -3.39
N PHE A 129 2.43 5.98 -3.99
CA PHE A 129 2.33 7.44 -3.88
C PHE A 129 0.91 7.87 -3.55
N GLY A 130 0.76 8.68 -2.49
CA GLY A 130 -0.52 9.29 -2.12
C GLY A 130 -0.62 10.75 -2.58
N PHE A 131 -1.67 11.44 -2.17
CA PHE A 131 -2.03 12.80 -2.61
C PHE A 131 -0.91 13.85 -2.47
N SER A 132 0.01 13.68 -1.52
CA SER A 132 1.12 14.63 -1.27
C SER A 132 2.31 14.45 -2.23
N PHE A 133 2.28 13.43 -3.10
CA PHE A 133 3.30 13.20 -4.09
C PHE A 133 3.39 14.37 -5.09
N LYS A 134 4.63 14.68 -5.50
CA LYS A 134 4.93 15.71 -6.49
C LYS A 134 5.79 15.08 -7.59
N PRO A 135 5.32 15.08 -8.85
CA PRO A 135 6.12 14.62 -9.99
C PRO A 135 7.47 15.34 -10.10
N PRO A 136 8.47 14.74 -10.74
CA PRO A 136 8.43 13.45 -11.44
C PRO A 136 8.57 12.22 -10.52
N VAL A 137 8.17 11.05 -11.02
CA VAL A 137 8.47 9.76 -10.39
C VAL A 137 9.97 9.57 -10.33
N ARG A 138 10.47 9.10 -9.19
CA ARG A 138 11.91 8.87 -9.01
C ARG A 138 12.35 7.62 -9.78
N PRO A 139 13.59 7.57 -10.33
CA PRO A 139 14.06 6.47 -11.15
C PRO A 139 13.86 5.08 -10.53
N GLU A 140 14.02 4.95 -9.20
CA GLU A 140 13.86 3.69 -8.49
C GLU A 140 12.43 3.11 -8.53
N PHE A 141 11.42 3.91 -8.86
CA PHE A 141 10.03 3.48 -8.99
C PHE A 141 9.54 3.37 -10.44
N GLU A 142 10.32 3.85 -11.42
CA GLU A 142 9.88 3.83 -12.82
C GLU A 142 9.61 2.42 -13.35
N ASP A 143 10.49 1.46 -13.03
CA ASP A 143 10.32 0.06 -13.43
C ASP A 143 9.07 -0.55 -12.78
N CYS A 144 8.86 -0.29 -11.50
CA CYS A 144 7.67 -0.71 -10.76
C CYS A 144 6.40 -0.18 -11.43
N MET A 145 6.33 1.13 -11.70
CA MET A 145 5.19 1.77 -12.37
C MET A 145 4.93 1.20 -13.77
N LYS A 146 5.98 0.94 -14.56
CA LYS A 146 5.85 0.31 -15.89
C LYS A 146 5.28 -1.10 -15.78
N LYS A 147 5.74 -1.89 -14.81
CA LYS A 147 5.24 -3.25 -14.59
C LYS A 147 3.77 -3.24 -14.16
N LEU A 148 3.39 -2.38 -13.21
CA LEU A 148 2.00 -2.26 -12.75
C LEU A 148 1.02 -1.87 -13.86
N LYS A 149 1.42 -0.99 -14.78
CA LYS A 149 0.60 -0.58 -15.93
C LYS A 149 0.33 -1.70 -16.95
N ASN A 150 1.14 -2.75 -16.93
CA ASN A 150 1.07 -3.86 -17.90
C ASN A 150 0.47 -5.14 -17.30
N LEU A 151 -0.09 -5.07 -16.08
CA LEU A 151 -0.74 -6.21 -15.45
C LEU A 151 -2.10 -6.52 -16.08
N ASN A 152 -2.45 -7.80 -16.11
CA ASN A 152 -3.76 -8.29 -16.54
C ASN A 152 -4.65 -8.66 -15.35
N ILE A 153 -4.14 -8.51 -14.12
CA ILE A 153 -4.90 -8.63 -12.87
C ILE A 153 -5.32 -7.26 -12.33
N PRO A 154 -6.37 -7.19 -11.49
CA PRO A 154 -6.79 -5.94 -10.88
C PRO A 154 -5.67 -5.26 -10.06
N VAL A 155 -5.70 -3.93 -10.06
CA VAL A 155 -4.86 -3.07 -9.20
C VAL A 155 -5.79 -2.21 -8.34
N CYS A 156 -5.63 -2.28 -7.02
CA CYS A 156 -6.33 -1.44 -6.05
C CYS A 156 -5.37 -0.39 -5.51
N SER A 157 -5.55 0.86 -5.91
CA SER A 157 -4.71 1.96 -5.42
C SER A 157 -5.22 2.53 -4.11
N VAL A 158 -4.29 2.78 -3.19
CA VAL A 158 -4.53 3.44 -1.91
C VAL A 158 -4.49 4.95 -2.11
N ASP A 159 -5.54 5.63 -1.66
CA ASP A 159 -5.75 7.09 -1.78
C ASP A 159 -5.89 7.57 -3.24
N ILE A 160 -4.81 7.54 -4.03
CA ILE A 160 -4.81 7.85 -5.46
C ILE A 160 -3.97 6.84 -6.25
N PRO A 161 -4.28 6.59 -7.54
CA PRO A 161 -3.38 5.83 -8.40
C PRO A 161 -2.04 6.54 -8.56
N SER A 162 -0.95 5.81 -8.26
CA SER A 162 0.43 6.30 -8.33
C SER A 162 0.89 6.69 -9.74
#